data_AF-A0A966I0P7-F1
#
_entry.id   AF-A0A966I0P7-F1
#
_cell.length_a   1.000
_cell.length_b   1.000
_cell.length_c   1.000
_cell.angle_alpha   90.00
_cell.angle_beta   90.00
_cell.angle_gamma   90.00
#
_symmetry.space_group_name_H-M   'P 1'
#
loop_
_entity.id
_entity.type
_entity.pdbx_description
1 polymer ?
#
loop_
_entity_poly.entity_id
_entity_poly.type
_entity_poly.pdbx_seq_one_letter_code
_entity_poly.pdbx_strand_id
1 'polypeptide(L)'
;MTFKSLGLNPALIKALDTQGITNPFPIQAATIPDAIAGHDILGRGQTGSGKTLAFGLALLHNIFGMRAKAHQPLALVLAPTRELAQQIDEVLRPLARSVGHECVVIAGGMPYGKQVNALKKSISIVVATPGRLIDLLDRKDIRFAHLEVTVLDEADQMADMGFLPAVKEILNQTKKG
;
A
#
# COMPACT_ATOMS: atom_id res chain seq x y z
N MET A 1 -24.27 -7.93 3.31
CA MET A 1 -23.00 -8.46 2.75
C MET A 1 -21.92 -8.28 3.81
N THR A 2 -21.04 -9.25 4.03
CA THR A 2 -19.99 -9.18 5.08
C THR A 2 -18.60 -9.31 4.45
N PHE A 3 -17.54 -8.87 5.14
CA PHE A 3 -16.16 -9.08 4.66
C PHE A 3 -15.83 -10.56 4.41
N LYS A 4 -16.41 -11.47 5.21
CA LYS A 4 -16.26 -12.91 5.01
C LYS A 4 -16.76 -13.38 3.64
N SER A 5 -17.79 -12.75 3.10
CA SER A 5 -18.31 -13.08 1.77
C SER A 5 -17.46 -12.56 0.60
N LEU A 6 -16.41 -11.77 0.86
CA LEU A 6 -15.55 -11.18 -0.18
C LEU A 6 -14.29 -12.01 -0.50
N GLY A 7 -14.13 -13.19 0.10
CA GLY A 7 -12.98 -14.07 -0.17
C GLY A 7 -11.68 -13.69 0.55
N LEU A 8 -11.72 -12.76 1.50
CA LEU A 8 -10.54 -12.33 2.25
C LEU A 8 -9.94 -13.43 3.14
N ASN A 9 -8.65 -13.29 3.45
CA ASN A 9 -7.96 -14.19 4.36
C ASN A 9 -8.62 -14.14 5.77
N PRO A 10 -8.86 -15.29 6.42
CA PRO A 10 -9.48 -15.33 7.75
C PRO A 10 -8.78 -14.48 8.82
N ALA A 11 -7.45 -14.32 8.74
CA ALA A 11 -6.70 -13.49 9.68
C ALA A 11 -7.07 -12.00 9.55
N LEU A 12 -7.28 -11.51 8.32
CA LEU A 12 -7.73 -10.14 8.07
C LEU A 12 -9.17 -9.92 8.53
N ILE A 13 -10.05 -10.90 8.30
CA ILE A 13 -11.44 -10.85 8.78
C ILE A 13 -11.46 -10.72 10.31
N LYS A 14 -10.68 -11.54 11.02
CA LYS A 14 -10.56 -11.45 12.48
C LYS A 14 -10.01 -10.09 12.95
N ALA A 15 -9.06 -9.52 12.22
CA ALA A 15 -8.50 -8.22 12.55
C ALA A 15 -9.54 -7.10 12.37
N LEU A 16 -10.34 -7.15 11.31
CA LEU A 16 -11.46 -6.23 11.07
C LEU A 16 -12.52 -6.35 12.17
N ASP A 17 -12.92 -7.57 12.54
CA ASP A 17 -13.90 -7.82 13.60
C ASP A 17 -13.42 -7.26 14.95
N THR A 18 -12.12 -7.39 15.26
CA THR A 18 -11.52 -6.83 16.49
C THR A 18 -11.58 -5.31 16.52
N GLN A 19 -11.57 -4.66 15.35
CA GLN A 19 -11.73 -3.21 15.21
C GLN A 19 -13.20 -2.77 15.10
N GLY A 20 -14.16 -3.69 15.17
CA GLY A 20 -15.59 -3.41 15.00
C GLY A 20 -16.01 -3.12 13.56
N ILE A 21 -15.14 -3.42 12.57
CA ILE A 21 -15.40 -3.19 11.15
C ILE A 21 -16.02 -4.45 10.54
N THR A 22 -17.35 -4.51 10.53
CA THR A 22 -18.09 -5.75 10.21
C THR A 22 -18.70 -5.77 8.81
N ASN A 23 -19.05 -4.61 8.25
CA ASN A 23 -19.73 -4.48 6.98
C ASN A 23 -18.88 -3.69 5.96
N PRO A 24 -18.69 -4.22 4.74
CA PRO A 24 -17.96 -3.51 3.70
C PRO A 24 -18.80 -2.35 3.14
N PHE A 25 -18.11 -1.27 2.77
CA PHE A 25 -18.68 -0.19 1.98
C PHE A 25 -18.85 -0.63 0.51
N PRO A 26 -19.70 0.04 -0.29
CA PRO A 26 -19.97 -0.37 -1.67
C PRO A 26 -18.70 -0.50 -2.52
N ILE A 27 -17.74 0.42 -2.41
CA ILE A 27 -16.48 0.35 -3.16
C ILE A 27 -15.61 -0.84 -2.75
N GLN A 28 -15.67 -1.26 -1.47
CA GLN A 28 -14.93 -2.42 -0.96
C GLN A 28 -15.56 -3.71 -1.50
N ALA A 29 -16.89 -3.81 -1.44
CA ALA A 29 -17.62 -4.95 -1.99
C ALA A 29 -17.41 -5.11 -3.50
N ALA A 30 -17.33 -3.99 -4.23
CA ALA A 30 -17.17 -3.97 -5.68
C ALA A 30 -15.74 -4.26 -6.15
N THR A 31 -14.71 -3.95 -5.34
CA THR A 31 -13.31 -4.04 -5.80
C THR A 31 -12.52 -5.18 -5.16
N ILE A 32 -12.82 -5.57 -3.91
CA ILE A 32 -12.01 -6.58 -3.20
C ILE A 32 -11.95 -7.92 -3.94
N PRO A 33 -13.06 -8.52 -4.41
CA PRO A 33 -13.01 -9.82 -5.08
C PRO A 33 -12.09 -9.86 -6.30
N ASP A 34 -12.14 -8.83 -7.15
CA ASP A 34 -11.28 -8.75 -8.33
C ASP A 34 -9.82 -8.42 -7.95
N ALA A 35 -9.62 -7.55 -6.96
CA ALA A 35 -8.28 -7.18 -6.50
C ALA A 35 -7.51 -8.36 -5.88
N ILE A 36 -8.19 -9.24 -5.13
CA ILE A 36 -7.57 -10.46 -4.57
C ILE A 36 -7.39 -11.56 -5.62
N ALA A 37 -8.14 -11.52 -6.73
CA ALA A 37 -7.91 -12.38 -7.88
C ALA A 37 -6.70 -11.94 -8.73
N GLY A 38 -6.10 -10.79 -8.41
CA GLY A 38 -4.93 -10.24 -9.09
C GLY A 38 -5.26 -9.39 -10.32
N HIS A 39 -6.51 -8.93 -10.47
CA HIS A 39 -6.86 -8.01 -11.55
C HIS A 39 -6.45 -6.57 -11.24
N ASP A 40 -6.09 -5.81 -12.27
CA ASP A 40 -5.87 -4.37 -12.17
C ASP A 40 -7.20 -3.63 -11.94
N ILE A 41 -7.23 -2.76 -10.92
CA ILE A 41 -8.45 -2.06 -10.51
C ILE A 41 -8.28 -0.55 -10.60
N LEU A 42 -9.24 0.11 -11.24
CA LEU A 42 -9.43 1.55 -11.16
C LEU A 42 -10.62 1.87 -10.25
N GLY A 43 -10.34 2.12 -8.98
CA GLY A 43 -11.35 2.48 -7.99
C GLY A 43 -11.61 3.98 -7.95
N ARG A 44 -12.80 4.43 -8.38
CA ARG A 44 -13.25 5.82 -8.23
C ARG A 44 -14.24 5.94 -7.08
N GLY A 45 -13.95 6.81 -6.13
CA GLY A 45 -14.83 7.10 -5.00
C GLY A 45 -14.41 8.38 -4.29
N GLN A 46 -15.40 9.07 -3.72
CA GLN A 46 -15.19 10.28 -2.92
C GLN A 46 -14.42 9.97 -1.62
N THR A 47 -13.84 10.99 -0.99
CA THR A 47 -13.22 10.86 0.34
C THR A 47 -14.23 10.27 1.34
N GLY A 48 -13.76 9.38 2.21
CA GLY A 48 -14.63 8.65 3.15
C GLY A 48 -15.38 7.46 2.54
N SER A 49 -15.25 7.18 1.24
CA SER A 49 -15.86 6.00 0.61
C SER A 49 -15.22 4.65 1.00
N GLY A 50 -14.14 4.65 1.79
CA GLY A 50 -13.49 3.43 2.28
C GLY A 50 -12.45 2.82 1.33
N LYS A 51 -11.94 3.60 0.35
CA LYS A 51 -10.90 3.20 -0.62
C LYS A 51 -9.64 2.64 0.05
N THR A 52 -9.14 3.32 1.09
CA THR A 52 -7.91 2.93 1.80
C THR A 52 -8.00 1.52 2.34
N LEU A 53 -9.14 1.17 2.95
CA LEU A 53 -9.36 -0.17 3.45
C LEU A 53 -9.58 -1.17 2.30
N ALA A 54 -10.20 -0.77 1.20
CA ALA A 54 -10.41 -1.63 0.02
C ALA A 54 -9.07 -2.12 -0.56
N PHE A 55 -8.19 -1.19 -0.97
CA PHE A 55 -6.88 -1.58 -1.51
C PHE A 55 -5.99 -2.18 -0.43
N GLY A 56 -6.11 -1.73 0.82
CA GLY A 56 -5.32 -2.23 1.94
C GLY A 56 -5.56 -3.69 2.23
N LEU A 57 -6.83 -4.12 2.24
CA LEU A 57 -7.21 -5.51 2.44
C LEU A 57 -6.76 -6.38 1.27
N ALA A 58 -6.92 -5.91 0.03
CA ALA A 58 -6.46 -6.64 -1.14
C ALA A 58 -4.93 -6.80 -1.17
N LEU A 59 -4.20 -5.71 -0.89
CA LEU A 59 -2.74 -5.71 -0.77
C LEU A 59 -2.27 -6.72 0.28
N LEU A 60 -2.83 -6.67 1.49
CA LEU A 60 -2.46 -7.58 2.57
C LEU A 60 -2.82 -9.04 2.29
N HIS A 61 -3.92 -9.28 1.59
CA HIS A 61 -4.30 -10.60 1.13
C HIS A 61 -3.26 -11.16 0.16
N ASN A 62 -2.89 -10.39 -0.86
CA ASN A 62 -2.03 -10.86 -1.95
C ASN A 62 -0.59 -11.11 -1.51
N ILE A 63 -0.11 -10.40 -0.49
CA ILE A 63 1.22 -10.65 0.08
C ILE A 63 1.22 -11.66 1.24
N PHE A 64 0.06 -12.20 1.63
CA PHE A 64 -0.05 -13.06 2.80
C PHE A 64 0.86 -14.28 2.70
N GLY A 65 1.63 -14.54 3.76
CA GLY A 65 2.56 -15.68 3.83
C GLY A 65 3.86 -15.49 3.05
N MET A 66 4.01 -14.39 2.31
CA MET A 66 5.27 -14.03 1.67
C MET A 66 6.27 -13.44 2.67
N ARG A 67 7.55 -13.40 2.30
CA ARG A 67 8.61 -12.81 3.13
C ARG A 67 9.37 -11.75 2.36
N ALA A 68 9.32 -10.53 2.89
CA ALA A 68 10.14 -9.43 2.38
C ALA A 68 11.62 -9.66 2.67
N LYS A 69 12.48 -9.02 1.88
CA LYS A 69 13.93 -9.00 2.08
C LYS A 69 14.38 -7.58 2.37
N ALA A 70 15.57 -7.43 2.94
CA ALA A 70 16.16 -6.11 3.16
C ALA A 70 16.18 -5.31 1.85
N HIS A 71 15.72 -4.06 1.91
CA HIS A 71 15.58 -3.13 0.79
C HIS A 71 14.61 -3.55 -0.32
N GLN A 72 13.83 -4.62 -0.13
CA GLN A 72 12.97 -5.21 -1.16
C GLN A 72 11.58 -5.49 -0.58
N PRO A 73 10.71 -4.47 -0.54
CA PRO A 73 9.33 -4.63 -0.09
C PRO A 73 8.54 -5.50 -1.07
N LEU A 74 7.41 -6.00 -0.58
CA LEU A 74 6.43 -6.77 -1.34
C LEU A 74 5.30 -5.89 -1.87
N ALA A 75 5.01 -4.77 -1.20
CA ALA A 75 3.96 -3.85 -1.62
C ALA A 75 4.36 -2.38 -1.50
N LEU A 76 3.83 -1.58 -2.41
CA LEU A 76 4.03 -0.14 -2.50
C LEU A 76 2.68 0.58 -2.58
N VAL A 77 2.50 1.61 -1.76
CA VAL A 77 1.40 2.57 -1.89
C VAL A 77 2.00 3.95 -2.12
N LEU A 78 1.66 4.58 -3.24
CA LEU A 78 2.02 5.97 -3.52
C LEU A 78 0.88 6.89 -3.11
N ALA A 79 1.23 7.95 -2.38
CA ALA A 79 0.33 9.02 -1.99
C ALA A 79 0.95 10.39 -2.32
N PRO A 80 0.16 11.40 -2.73
CA PRO A 80 0.65 12.72 -3.12
C PRO A 80 1.33 13.50 -1.98
N THR A 81 0.88 13.32 -0.74
CA THR A 81 1.37 14.10 0.41
C THR A 81 1.87 13.19 1.53
N ARG A 82 2.72 13.75 2.40
CA ARG A 82 3.21 13.03 3.58
C ARG A 82 2.07 12.71 4.54
N GLU A 83 1.16 13.66 4.71
CA GLU A 83 0.03 13.59 5.62
C GLU A 83 -0.91 12.46 5.19
N LEU A 84 -1.21 12.35 3.89
CA LEU A 84 -2.00 11.23 3.36
C LEU A 84 -1.23 9.90 3.48
N ALA A 85 0.08 9.88 3.22
CA ALA A 85 0.90 8.68 3.44
C ALA A 85 0.87 8.20 4.90
N GLN A 86 0.87 9.13 5.86
CA GLN A 86 0.74 8.81 7.29
C GLN A 86 -0.65 8.27 7.63
N GLN A 87 -1.72 8.88 7.11
CA GLN A 87 -3.08 8.39 7.31
C GLN A 87 -3.28 6.98 6.74
N ILE A 88 -2.72 6.70 5.56
CA ILE A 88 -2.74 5.35 4.98
C ILE A 88 -1.99 4.36 5.88
N ASP A 89 -0.79 4.73 6.37
CA ASP A 89 -0.02 3.88 7.29
C ASP A 89 -0.77 3.61 8.60
N GLU A 90 -1.46 4.59 9.16
CA GLU A 90 -2.29 4.44 10.36
C GLU A 90 -3.40 3.40 10.17
N VAL A 91 -4.02 3.36 8.99
CA VAL A 91 -5.04 2.35 8.64
C VAL A 91 -4.41 0.98 8.40
N LEU A 92 -3.30 0.92 7.64
CA LEU A 92 -2.70 -0.34 7.21
C LEU A 92 -1.93 -1.05 8.33
N ARG A 93 -1.17 -0.33 9.15
CA ARG A 93 -0.24 -0.88 10.14
C ARG A 93 -0.88 -1.89 11.10
N PRO A 94 -2.05 -1.65 11.73
CA PRO A 94 -2.66 -2.65 12.62
C PRO A 94 -3.09 -3.91 11.87
N LEU A 95 -3.59 -3.76 10.63
CA LEU A 95 -3.99 -4.90 9.79
C LEU A 95 -2.76 -5.68 9.30
N ALA A 96 -1.70 -5.00 8.87
CA ALA A 96 -0.45 -5.62 8.45
C ALA A 96 0.17 -6.47 9.56
N ARG A 97 0.21 -5.94 10.79
CA ARG A 97 0.71 -6.67 11.96
C ARG A 97 -0.09 -7.94 12.26
N SER A 98 -1.40 -7.91 12.04
CA SER A 98 -2.27 -9.08 12.24
C SER A 98 -1.93 -10.26 11.31
N VAL A 99 -1.25 -9.98 10.20
CA VAL A 99 -0.81 -10.98 9.21
C VAL A 99 0.72 -11.09 9.12
N GLY A 100 1.45 -10.59 10.11
CA GLY A 100 2.91 -10.75 10.21
C GLY A 100 3.73 -9.83 9.32
N HIS A 101 3.14 -8.75 8.80
CA HIS A 101 3.81 -7.73 8.00
C HIS A 101 4.00 -6.42 8.78
N GLU A 102 4.97 -5.61 8.34
CA GLU A 102 5.21 -4.26 8.84
C GLU A 102 5.19 -3.24 7.71
N CYS A 103 4.83 -2.00 8.05
CA CYS A 103 4.76 -0.85 7.16
C CYS A 103 5.78 0.23 7.55
N VAL A 104 6.26 0.97 6.55
CA VAL A 104 7.04 2.21 6.76
C VAL A 104 6.56 3.34 5.86
N VAL A 105 6.51 4.55 6.42
CA VAL A 105 6.26 5.78 5.68
C VAL A 105 7.58 6.35 5.14
N ILE A 106 7.61 6.63 3.84
CA ILE A 106 8.75 7.22 3.12
C ILE A 106 8.30 8.54 2.50
N ALA A 107 8.64 9.65 3.16
CA ALA A 107 8.25 10.96 2.71
C ALA A 107 9.32 12.04 2.91
N GLY A 108 9.21 13.11 2.13
CA GLY A 108 9.98 14.34 2.31
C GLY A 108 9.76 14.95 3.71
N GLY A 109 10.71 15.77 4.18
CA GLY A 109 10.62 16.40 5.50
C GLY A 109 10.75 15.45 6.71
N MET A 110 10.95 14.15 6.49
CA MET A 110 11.26 13.18 7.53
C MET A 110 12.75 12.79 7.50
N PRO A 111 13.36 12.43 8.66
CA PRO A 111 14.79 12.10 8.73
C PRO A 111 15.19 10.96 7.81
N TYR A 112 16.08 11.24 6.87
CA TYR A 112 16.49 10.30 5.82
C TYR A 112 17.05 8.99 6.40
N GLY A 113 17.98 9.09 7.36
CA GLY A 113 18.62 7.92 7.98
C GLY A 113 17.63 6.98 8.69
N LYS A 114 16.52 7.49 9.22
CA LYS A 114 15.47 6.64 9.82
C LYS A 114 14.77 5.78 8.75
N GLN A 115 14.52 6.35 7.57
CA GLN A 115 13.89 5.63 6.46
C GLN A 115 14.82 4.54 5.90
N VAL A 116 16.09 4.86 5.67
CA VAL A 116 17.10 3.87 5.24
C VAL A 116 17.25 2.73 6.24
N ASN A 117 17.32 3.05 7.53
CA ASN A 117 17.44 2.02 8.57
C ASN A 117 16.19 1.16 8.71
N ALA A 118 15.01 1.70 8.40
CA ALA A 118 13.79 0.92 8.34
C ALA A 118 13.84 -0.08 7.17
N LEU A 119 14.27 0.34 5.98
CA LEU A 119 14.38 -0.52 4.80
C LEU A 119 15.35 -1.70 4.98
N LYS A 120 16.36 -1.57 5.85
CA LYS A 120 17.25 -2.67 6.24
C LYS A 120 16.54 -3.81 7.00
N LYS A 121 15.39 -3.54 7.64
CA LYS A 121 14.66 -4.49 8.51
C LYS A 121 13.67 -5.39 7.76
N SER A 122 13.87 -5.63 6.46
CA SER A 122 12.98 -6.46 5.62
C SER A 122 11.50 -6.05 5.73
N ILE A 123 11.23 -4.75 5.64
CA ILE A 123 9.86 -4.22 5.73
C ILE A 123 9.07 -4.63 4.48
N SER A 124 7.85 -5.12 4.69
CA SER A 124 7.02 -5.69 3.61
C SER A 124 6.26 -4.63 2.82
N ILE A 125 5.86 -3.54 3.48
CA ILE A 125 4.97 -2.53 2.89
C ILE A 125 5.62 -1.16 3.01
N VAL A 126 5.69 -0.46 1.88
CA VAL A 126 6.14 0.93 1.81
C VAL A 126 4.97 1.81 1.42
N VAL A 127 4.69 2.83 2.24
CA VAL A 127 3.76 3.91 1.90
C VAL A 127 4.59 5.16 1.65
N ALA A 128 4.52 5.74 0.47
CA ALA A 128 5.51 6.73 0.05
C ALA A 128 4.96 7.91 -0.75
N THR A 129 5.61 9.06 -0.61
CA THR A 129 5.49 10.17 -1.56
C THR A 129 6.47 9.99 -2.72
N PRO A 130 6.10 10.31 -3.98
CA PRO A 130 6.93 10.04 -5.16
C PRO A 130 8.36 10.60 -5.06
N GLY A 131 8.52 11.87 -4.68
CA GLY A 131 9.84 12.52 -4.67
C GLY A 131 10.87 11.81 -3.79
N ARG A 132 10.54 11.55 -2.51
CA ARG A 132 11.46 10.84 -1.60
C ARG A 132 11.71 9.39 -2.03
N LEU A 133 10.74 8.74 -2.66
CA LEU A 133 10.92 7.37 -3.11
C LEU A 133 11.94 7.27 -4.25
N ILE A 134 11.91 8.22 -5.19
CA ILE A 134 12.92 8.32 -6.26
C ILE A 134 14.31 8.52 -5.68
N ASP A 135 14.47 9.44 -4.72
CA ASP A 135 15.78 9.66 -4.08
C ASP A 135 16.36 8.35 -3.49
N LEU A 136 15.52 7.47 -2.95
CA LEU A 136 15.94 6.19 -2.38
C LEU A 136 16.19 5.12 -3.46
N LEU A 137 15.45 5.16 -4.57
CA LEU A 137 15.69 4.30 -5.74
C LEU A 137 17.03 4.63 -6.39
N ASP A 138 17.30 5.90 -6.64
CA ASP A 138 18.54 6.40 -7.25
C ASP A 138 19.78 6.01 -6.43
N ARG A 139 19.63 6.06 -5.11
CA ARG A 139 20.68 5.67 -4.16
C ARG A 139 20.75 4.16 -3.91
N LYS A 140 19.88 3.37 -4.54
CA LYS A 140 19.79 1.91 -4.42
C LYS A 140 19.47 1.43 -2.99
N ASP A 141 18.89 2.31 -2.17
CA ASP A 141 18.42 2.02 -0.83
C ASP A 141 17.08 1.24 -0.83
N ILE A 142 16.41 1.16 -1.98
CA ILE A 142 15.22 0.33 -2.20
C ILE A 142 15.22 -0.25 -3.62
N ARG A 143 14.64 -1.43 -3.81
CA ARG A 143 14.52 -2.15 -5.09
C ARG A 143 13.19 -2.89 -5.16
N PHE A 144 12.58 -2.98 -6.34
CA PHE A 144 11.24 -3.58 -6.52
C PHE A 144 11.24 -4.95 -7.21
N ALA A 145 12.36 -5.68 -7.17
CA ALA A 145 12.47 -7.01 -7.80
C ALA A 145 11.46 -8.05 -7.26
N HIS A 146 10.92 -7.84 -6.05
CA HIS A 146 9.94 -8.72 -5.41
C HIS A 146 8.63 -8.00 -5.07
N LEU A 147 8.38 -6.86 -5.71
CA LEU A 147 7.13 -6.14 -5.53
C LEU A 147 6.00 -6.91 -6.24
N GLU A 148 4.93 -7.19 -5.51
CA GLU A 148 3.75 -7.91 -6.00
C GLU A 148 2.54 -7.00 -6.15
N VAL A 149 2.45 -5.94 -5.33
CA VAL A 149 1.30 -5.03 -5.35
C VAL A 149 1.77 -3.59 -5.37
N THR A 150 1.23 -2.79 -6.30
CA THR A 150 1.40 -1.35 -6.33
C THR A 150 0.05 -0.65 -6.30
N VAL A 151 -0.08 0.38 -5.47
CA VAL A 151 -1.29 1.21 -5.37
C VAL A 151 -0.91 2.67 -5.62
N LEU A 152 -1.74 3.37 -6.39
CA LEU A 152 -1.70 4.83 -6.53
C LEU A 152 -2.96 5.41 -5.89
N ASP A 153 -2.82 6.15 -4.79
CA ASP A 153 -3.95 6.85 -4.17
C ASP A 153 -3.92 8.34 -4.53
N GLU A 154 -5.07 8.90 -4.91
CA GLU A 154 -5.18 10.29 -5.39
C GLU A 154 -4.20 10.61 -6.54
N ALA A 155 -4.19 9.74 -7.56
CA ALA A 155 -3.32 9.86 -8.74
C ALA A 155 -3.58 11.14 -9.56
N ASP A 156 -4.81 11.66 -9.53
CA ASP A 156 -5.19 12.97 -10.07
C ASP A 156 -4.47 14.10 -9.31
N GLN A 157 -4.50 14.10 -7.98
CA GLN A 157 -3.76 15.06 -7.19
C GLN A 157 -2.24 14.95 -7.42
N MET A 158 -1.70 13.73 -7.54
CA MET A 158 -0.30 13.55 -7.92
C MET A 158 0.01 14.20 -9.27
N ALA A 159 -0.93 14.15 -10.22
CA ALA A 159 -0.76 14.78 -11.52
C ALA A 159 -0.73 16.31 -11.42
N ASP A 160 -1.67 16.90 -10.67
CA ASP A 160 -1.76 18.34 -10.44
C ASP A 160 -0.51 18.89 -9.75
N MET A 161 0.11 18.10 -8.86
CA MET A 161 1.37 18.44 -8.19
C MET A 161 2.61 18.22 -9.07
N GLY A 162 2.45 17.76 -10.31
CA GLY A 162 3.55 17.52 -11.24
C GLY A 162 4.34 16.24 -10.99
N PHE A 163 3.82 15.29 -10.21
CA PHE A 163 4.51 14.03 -9.91
C PHE A 163 4.38 12.96 -11.00
N LEU A 164 3.65 13.18 -12.10
CA LEU A 164 3.51 12.16 -13.16
C LEU A 164 4.83 11.60 -13.69
N PRO A 165 5.87 12.41 -13.97
CA PRO A 165 7.16 11.87 -14.41
C PRO A 165 7.75 10.92 -13.37
N ALA A 166 7.70 11.33 -12.11
CA ALA A 166 8.20 10.55 -10.98
C ALA A 166 7.43 9.24 -10.78
N VAL A 167 6.10 9.29 -10.81
CA VAL A 167 5.23 8.10 -10.70
C VAL A 167 5.53 7.12 -11.85
N LYS A 168 5.65 7.60 -13.08
CA LYS A 168 5.99 6.75 -14.24
C LYS A 168 7.35 6.07 -14.07
N GLU A 169 8.35 6.81 -13.62
CA GLU A 169 9.69 6.26 -13.36
C GLU A 169 9.65 5.16 -12.29
N ILE A 170 8.95 5.40 -11.18
CA ILE A 170 8.75 4.41 -10.13
C ILE A 170 8.07 3.15 -10.69
N LEU A 171 6.97 3.29 -11.43
CA LEU A 171 6.23 2.17 -11.98
C LEU A 171 7.04 1.36 -13.00
N ASN A 172 7.91 2.01 -13.78
CA ASN A 172 8.80 1.33 -14.72
C ASN A 172 9.84 0.42 -14.02
N GLN A 173 10.10 0.63 -12.73
CA GLN A 173 10.97 -0.23 -11.92
C GLN A 173 10.21 -1.45 -11.34
N THR A 174 8.89 -1.50 -11.48
CA THR A 174 8.03 -2.58 -10.96
C THR A 174 7.74 -3.63 -12.04
N LYS A 175 7.28 -4.82 -11.63
CA LYS A 175 6.82 -5.83 -12.58
C LYS A 175 5.60 -5.29 -13.35
N LYS A 176 5.49 -5.64 -14.64
CA LYS A 176 4.25 -5.39 -15.39
C LYS A 176 3.15 -6.31 -14.85
N GLY A 177 1.97 -5.73 -14.62
CA GLY A 177 0.72 -6.46 -14.44
C GLY A 177 0.34 -7.22 -15.71
#